data_AF-A0A0G2DXH3-F1
#
_entry.id   AF-A0A0G2DXH3-F1
#
_cell.length_a   1.000
_cell.length_b   1.000
_cell.length_c   1.000
_cell.angle_alpha   90.00
_cell.angle_beta   90.00
_cell.angle_gamma   90.00
#
_symmetry.space_group_name_H-M   'P 1'
#
loop_
_entity.id
_entity.type
_entity.pdbx_description
1 polymer ?
#
loop_
_entity_poly.entity_id
_entity_poly.type
_entity_poly.pdbx_seq_one_letter_code
_entity_poly.pdbx_strand_id
1 'polypeptide(L)'
;MDNNRPRGIVLAEVAGKALFSTKLGQVAPRPVPDPPEPMIARAPNMKLDIAYQIDRFVQQLRDEFPAQCKEIFVGYYTIHDYFDAYDIHRLGEKYLTSALDRIATHNSTAVQNFVLEWVPRNPPKMRKICYGTTLQELFSEREIKARGELFLTLAVISILKRQQ
;
A
#
# COMPACT_ATOMS: atom_id res chain seq x y z
N MET A 1 3.24 -29.20 25.83
CA MET A 1 2.95 -28.00 26.64
C MET A 1 3.24 -26.81 25.78
N ASP A 2 2.24 -25.95 25.71
CA ASP A 2 2.07 -24.88 24.73
C ASP A 2 3.11 -23.77 24.87
N ASN A 3 3.62 -23.30 23.74
CA ASN A 3 4.13 -21.93 23.62
C ASN A 3 3.34 -21.22 22.53
N ASN A 4 2.08 -21.01 22.90
CA ASN A 4 1.11 -20.15 22.26
C ASN A 4 1.54 -18.70 22.49
N ARG A 5 2.43 -18.16 21.63
CA ARG A 5 2.59 -16.71 21.52
C ARG A 5 1.75 -16.24 20.34
N PRO A 6 0.83 -15.28 20.53
CA PRO A 6 0.19 -14.64 19.39
C PRO A 6 1.31 -14.00 18.57
N ARG A 7 1.43 -14.38 17.30
CA ARG A 7 2.15 -13.60 16.31
C ARG A 7 1.33 -12.32 16.15
N GLY A 8 1.57 -11.39 17.06
CA GLY A 8 0.99 -10.07 17.04
C GLY A 8 1.18 -9.51 15.65
N ILE A 9 0.11 -8.94 15.11
CA ILE A 9 0.19 -8.01 14.00
C ILE A 9 1.22 -6.98 14.45
N VAL A 10 2.44 -7.06 13.92
CA VAL A 10 3.41 -5.99 14.05
C VAL A 10 2.91 -4.90 13.10
N LEU A 11 1.85 -4.21 13.53
CA LEU A 11 1.68 -2.80 13.25
C LEU A 11 2.97 -2.21 13.79
N ALA A 12 3.99 -2.12 12.94
CA ALA A 12 5.28 -1.59 13.33
C ALA A 12 5.00 -0.19 13.90
N GLU A 13 5.05 -0.06 15.21
CA GLU A 13 5.11 1.23 15.88
C GLU A 13 6.43 1.85 15.46
N VAL A 14 6.42 2.68 14.44
CA VAL A 14 7.51 3.63 14.21
C VAL A 14 6.85 4.91 13.73
N ALA A 15 6.65 5.84 14.65
CA ALA A 15 6.59 7.24 14.27
C ALA A 15 7.89 7.55 13.51
N GLY A 16 7.80 7.94 12.23
CA GLY A 16 8.98 8.15 11.36
C GLY A 16 9.17 7.13 10.24
N LYS A 17 8.10 6.51 9.72
CA LYS A 17 8.19 5.45 8.72
C LYS A 17 8.57 5.86 7.31
N ALA A 18 8.53 7.14 6.94
CA ALA A 18 8.74 7.67 5.59
C ALA A 18 9.56 6.76 4.64
N LEU A 19 8.92 5.73 4.08
CA LEU A 19 9.63 4.54 3.59
C LEU A 19 10.50 4.84 2.37
N PHE A 20 9.98 5.67 1.47
CA PHE A 20 10.69 6.06 0.26
C PHE A 20 11.78 7.09 0.57
N SER A 21 11.51 8.05 1.46
CA SER A 21 12.49 9.08 1.86
C SER A 21 13.67 8.50 2.63
N THR A 22 13.38 7.61 3.58
CA THR A 22 14.38 6.99 4.47
C THR A 22 15.05 5.78 3.82
N LYS A 23 14.64 5.40 2.61
CA LYS A 23 15.07 4.16 1.94
C LYS A 23 15.03 2.97 2.90
N LEU A 24 13.87 2.73 3.51
CA LEU A 24 13.67 1.66 4.50
C LEU A 24 14.57 1.78 5.73
N GLY A 25 14.79 3.00 6.21
CA GLY A 25 15.63 3.30 7.38
C GLY A 25 17.13 3.33 7.12
N GLN A 26 17.58 3.22 5.87
CA GLN A 26 18.99 3.43 5.50
C GLN A 26 19.43 4.89 5.68
N VAL A 27 18.49 5.83 5.60
CA VAL A 27 18.72 7.27 5.70
C VAL A 27 17.76 7.86 6.72
N ALA A 28 18.25 8.75 7.60
CA ALA A 28 17.41 9.46 8.54
C ALA A 28 16.51 10.49 7.83
N PRO A 29 15.32 10.80 8.36
CA PRO A 29 14.47 11.86 7.81
C PRO A 29 15.21 13.19 7.71
N ARG A 30 15.04 13.90 6.59
CA ARG A 30 15.69 15.19 6.40
C ARG A 30 14.95 16.28 7.20
N PRO A 31 15.68 17.20 7.86
CA PRO A 31 15.06 18.37 8.46
C PRO A 31 14.53 19.30 7.37
N VAL A 32 13.42 19.99 7.65
CA VAL A 32 12.91 21.05 6.78
C VAL A 32 13.74 22.32 7.03
N PRO A 33 14.33 22.95 6.01
CA PRO A 33 15.08 24.20 6.15
C PRO A 33 14.21 25.35 6.70
N ASP A 34 14.83 26.31 7.40
CA ASP A 34 14.22 27.56 7.85
C ASP A 34 15.09 28.76 7.38
N PRO A 35 14.62 29.60 6.43
CA PRO A 35 13.31 29.56 5.82
C PRO A 35 13.15 28.35 4.87
N PRO A 36 11.91 27.89 4.64
CA PRO A 36 11.67 26.74 3.80
C PRO A 36 12.12 26.99 2.35
N GLU A 37 12.70 25.97 1.71
CA GLU A 37 13.08 26.06 0.29
C GLU A 37 11.84 26.33 -0.58
N PRO A 38 11.95 27.14 -1.65
CA PRO A 38 10.83 27.35 -2.55
C PRO A 38 10.37 26.00 -3.12
N MET A 39 9.07 25.71 -2.99
CA MET A 39 8.47 24.48 -3.50
C MET A 39 8.79 24.34 -4.99
N ILE A 40 9.43 23.24 -5.39
CA ILE A 40 9.66 22.92 -6.80
C ILE A 40 8.40 22.24 -7.34
N ALA A 41 7.25 22.88 -7.19
CA ALA A 41 6.05 22.49 -7.91
C ALA A 41 6.20 23.00 -9.35
N ARG A 42 7.04 22.35 -10.16
CA ARG A 42 6.94 22.47 -11.63
C ARG A 42 5.70 21.69 -12.06
N ALA A 43 4.53 22.28 -11.86
CA ALA A 43 3.40 21.98 -12.72
C ALA A 43 3.52 22.91 -13.93
N PRO A 44 4.05 22.47 -15.10
CA PRO A 44 3.69 23.17 -16.32
C PRO A 44 2.16 23.20 -16.39
N ASN A 45 1.61 24.35 -16.75
CA ASN A 45 0.19 24.71 -16.71
C ASN A 45 -0.75 23.85 -17.62
N MET A 46 -0.39 22.60 -17.94
CA MET A 46 -1.17 21.67 -18.74
C MET A 46 -1.40 20.38 -17.97
N LYS A 47 -2.66 20.12 -17.58
CA LYS A 47 -3.10 18.94 -16.79
C LYS A 47 -2.58 17.59 -17.32
N LEU A 48 -2.33 17.46 -18.63
CA LEU A 48 -1.80 16.23 -19.23
C LEU A 48 -0.35 15.93 -18.84
N ASP A 49 0.51 16.95 -18.73
CA ASP A 49 1.93 16.77 -18.41
C ASP A 49 2.10 16.30 -16.95
N ILE A 50 1.26 16.82 -16.05
CA ILE A 50 1.23 16.41 -14.64
C ILE A 50 0.90 14.92 -14.47
N ALA A 51 -0.08 14.41 -15.23
CA ALA A 51 -0.44 12.99 -15.16
C ALA A 51 0.72 12.09 -15.61
N TYR A 52 1.37 12.44 -16.72
CA TYR A 52 2.54 11.70 -17.21
C TYR A 52 3.71 11.73 -16.21
N GLN A 53 3.96 12.89 -15.57
CA GLN A 53 5.00 13.01 -14.53
C GLN A 53 4.69 12.16 -13.30
N ILE A 54 3.43 12.10 -12.85
CA ILE A 54 3.01 11.23 -11.76
C ILE A 54 3.21 9.76 -12.15
N ASP A 55 2.79 9.36 -13.36
CA ASP A 55 2.94 7.97 -13.80
C ASP A 55 4.41 7.55 -13.88
N ARG A 56 5.28 8.44 -14.38
CA ARG A 56 6.73 8.20 -14.38
C ARG A 56 7.30 8.05 -12.97
N PHE A 57 6.89 8.91 -12.04
CA PHE A 57 7.33 8.84 -10.64
C PHE A 57 6.83 7.57 -9.95
N VAL A 58 5.57 7.19 -10.18
CA VAL A 58 5.01 5.92 -9.71
C VAL A 58 5.79 4.72 -10.24
N GLN A 59 6.18 4.74 -11.51
CA GLN A 59 6.99 3.67 -12.08
C GLN A 59 8.36 3.59 -11.40
N GLN A 60 9.02 4.73 -11.18
CA GLN A 60 10.29 4.76 -10.45
C GLN A 60 10.14 4.15 -9.04
N LEU A 61 9.08 4.50 -8.30
CA LEU A 61 8.83 3.93 -6.97
C LEU A 61 8.62 2.42 -7.03
N ARG A 62 7.92 1.91 -8.03
CA ARG A 62 7.72 0.46 -8.23
C ARG A 62 9.00 -0.28 -8.56
N ASP A 63 9.88 0.35 -9.33
CA ASP A 63 11.16 -0.22 -9.71
C ASP A 63 12.13 -0.25 -8.51
N GLU A 64 12.17 0.82 -7.71
CA GLU A 64 13.08 0.94 -6.56
C GLU A 64 12.56 0.20 -5.31
N PHE A 65 11.25 0.21 -5.07
CA PHE A 65 10.61 -0.31 -3.85
C PHE A 65 9.41 -1.24 -4.14
N PRO A 66 9.60 -2.32 -4.92
CA PRO A 66 8.51 -3.18 -5.40
C PRO A 66 7.72 -3.84 -4.26
N ALA A 67 8.36 -4.16 -3.13
CA ALA A 67 7.70 -4.79 -1.99
C ALA A 67 6.78 -3.81 -1.27
N GLN A 68 7.24 -2.58 -1.03
CA GLN A 68 6.47 -1.52 -0.37
C GLN A 68 5.29 -1.11 -1.23
N CYS A 69 5.50 -0.96 -2.53
CA CYS A 69 4.43 -0.61 -3.47
C CYS A 69 3.31 -1.65 -3.54
N LYS A 70 3.55 -2.93 -3.20
CA LYS A 70 2.49 -3.97 -3.18
C LYS A 70 1.52 -3.84 -2.01
N GLU A 71 1.94 -3.18 -0.93
CA GLU A 71 1.19 -3.10 0.33
C GLU A 71 0.43 -1.76 0.47
N ILE A 72 0.40 -0.94 -0.58
CA ILE A 72 -0.35 0.33 -0.59
C ILE A 72 -1.76 0.07 -1.13
N PHE A 73 -2.81 0.33 -0.32
CA PHE A 73 -4.20 0.13 -0.71
C PHE A 73 -5.08 1.31 -0.32
N VAL A 74 -6.13 1.58 -1.10
CA VAL A 74 -7.04 2.72 -0.86
C VAL A 74 -7.62 2.67 0.55
N GLY A 75 -7.37 3.73 1.33
CA GLY A 75 -7.84 3.86 2.72
C GLY A 75 -6.94 3.21 3.78
N TYR A 76 -5.80 2.62 3.40
CA TYR A 76 -4.88 1.90 4.31
C TYR A 76 -3.45 2.48 4.30
N TYR A 77 -3.29 3.74 3.91
CA TYR A 77 -2.00 4.39 3.90
C TYR A 77 -2.15 5.88 4.28
N THR A 78 -1.09 6.47 4.81
CA THR A 78 -0.95 7.92 4.92
C THR A 78 0.30 8.38 4.15
N ILE A 79 0.32 9.64 3.72
CA ILE A 79 1.49 10.19 3.01
C ILE A 79 2.76 10.13 3.88
N HIS A 80 2.61 10.29 5.19
CA HIS A 80 3.70 10.36 6.17
C HIS A 80 4.33 8.99 6.46
N ASP A 81 3.64 7.90 6.10
CA ASP A 81 4.23 6.56 6.14
C ASP A 81 5.29 6.38 5.04
N TYR A 82 5.19 7.13 3.93
CA TYR A 82 6.02 6.94 2.74
C TYR A 82 7.00 8.08 2.49
N PHE A 83 6.62 9.31 2.87
CA PHE A 83 7.42 10.51 2.62
C PHE A 83 7.67 11.31 3.90
N ASP A 84 8.89 11.82 4.05
CA ASP A 84 9.27 12.70 5.15
C ASP A 84 8.74 14.13 4.93
N ALA A 85 8.80 14.95 5.97
CA ALA A 85 8.31 16.33 5.90
C ALA A 85 9.05 17.16 4.84
N TYR A 86 10.33 16.86 4.60
CA TYR A 86 11.13 17.54 3.58
C TYR A 86 10.61 17.24 2.16
N ASP A 87 10.35 15.97 1.82
CA ASP A 87 9.79 15.61 0.50
C ASP A 87 8.40 16.21 0.30
N ILE A 88 7.54 16.12 1.32
CA ILE A 88 6.19 16.68 1.27
C ILE A 88 6.24 18.18 1.01
N HIS A 89 7.14 18.88 1.70
CA HIS A 89 7.30 20.31 1.50
C HIS A 89 7.88 20.62 0.11
N ARG A 90 8.94 19.94 -0.31
CA ARG A 90 9.66 20.21 -1.56
C ARG A 90 8.86 19.89 -2.81
N LEU A 91 8.19 18.73 -2.84
CA LEU A 91 7.47 18.21 -4.01
C LEU A 91 5.98 18.56 -3.98
N GLY A 92 5.46 18.86 -2.80
CA GLY A 92 4.06 19.20 -2.58
C GLY A 92 3.20 17.98 -2.26
N GLU A 93 2.41 18.11 -1.20
CA GLU A 93 1.51 17.09 -0.70
C GLU A 93 0.60 16.51 -1.80
N LYS A 94 -0.08 17.37 -2.58
CA LYS A 94 -1.00 16.92 -3.64
C LYS A 94 -0.33 16.01 -4.67
N TYR A 95 0.91 16.31 -5.03
CA TYR A 95 1.66 15.52 -6.00
C TYR A 95 1.98 14.13 -5.46
N LEU A 96 2.51 14.05 -4.23
CA LEU A 96 2.86 12.80 -3.58
C LEU A 96 1.63 11.94 -3.24
N THR A 97 0.55 12.55 -2.73
CA THR A 97 -0.72 11.85 -2.51
C THR A 97 -1.25 11.26 -3.81
N SER A 98 -1.22 12.02 -4.91
CA SER A 98 -1.67 11.52 -6.22
C SER A 98 -0.85 10.32 -6.70
N ALA A 99 0.46 10.30 -6.43
CA ALA A 99 1.31 9.15 -6.75
C ALA A 99 0.94 7.91 -5.91
N LEU A 100 0.75 8.08 -4.60
CA LEU A 100 0.31 6.99 -3.73
C LEU A 100 -1.09 6.47 -4.11
N ASP A 101 -2.03 7.37 -4.46
CA ASP A 101 -3.37 7.02 -4.92
C ASP A 101 -3.36 6.19 -6.19
N ARG A 102 -2.45 6.50 -7.14
CA ARG A 102 -2.27 5.70 -8.36
C ARG A 102 -1.81 4.28 -8.05
N ILE A 103 -0.88 4.12 -7.12
CA ILE A 103 -0.42 2.80 -6.68
C ILE A 103 -1.56 2.06 -5.96
N ALA A 104 -2.19 2.74 -5.00
CA ALA A 104 -3.28 2.22 -4.17
C ALA A 104 -4.44 1.72 -5.03
N THR A 105 -4.89 2.53 -5.99
CA THR A 105 -5.99 2.21 -6.89
C THR A 105 -5.68 0.95 -7.69
N HIS A 106 -4.48 0.87 -8.27
CA HIS A 106 -4.06 -0.32 -9.03
C HIS A 106 -4.10 -1.60 -8.19
N ASN A 107 -3.57 -1.55 -6.97
CA ASN A 107 -3.55 -2.70 -6.07
C ASN A 107 -4.96 -3.09 -5.60
N SER A 108 -5.80 -2.10 -5.26
CA SER A 108 -7.20 -2.33 -4.90
C SER A 108 -8.00 -2.93 -6.06
N THR A 109 -7.77 -2.50 -7.30
CA THR A 109 -8.36 -3.12 -8.50
C THR A 109 -7.88 -4.56 -8.66
N ALA A 110 -6.59 -4.85 -8.43
CA ALA A 110 -6.07 -6.21 -8.49
C ALA A 110 -6.73 -7.15 -7.47
N VAL A 111 -7.05 -6.66 -6.26
CA VAL A 111 -7.83 -7.40 -5.26
C VAL A 111 -9.24 -7.70 -5.78
N GLN A 112 -9.93 -6.71 -6.36
CA GLN A 112 -11.27 -6.91 -6.90
C GLN A 112 -11.29 -7.94 -8.04
N ASN A 113 -10.33 -7.87 -8.96
CA ASN A 113 -10.19 -8.84 -10.05
C ASN A 113 -9.91 -10.24 -9.52
N PHE A 114 -9.02 -10.36 -8.53
CA PHE A 114 -8.75 -11.63 -7.86
C PHE A 114 -10.01 -12.22 -7.24
N VAL A 115 -10.80 -11.42 -6.50
CA VAL A 115 -12.06 -11.88 -5.89
C VAL A 115 -13.03 -12.39 -6.95
N LEU A 116 -13.23 -11.64 -8.04
CA LEU A 116 -14.12 -12.01 -9.13
C LEU A 116 -13.76 -13.36 -9.76
N GLU A 117 -12.46 -13.64 -9.92
CA GLU A 117 -11.97 -14.91 -10.48
C GLU A 117 -11.96 -16.06 -9.47
N TRP A 118 -11.66 -15.75 -8.20
CA TRP A 118 -11.41 -16.77 -7.18
C TRP A 118 -12.71 -17.36 -6.60
N VAL A 119 -13.72 -16.52 -6.36
CA VAL A 119 -15.02 -16.94 -5.78
C VAL A 119 -15.68 -18.10 -6.53
N PRO A 120 -15.91 -18.03 -7.87
CA PRO A 120 -16.59 -19.11 -8.59
C PRO A 120 -15.78 -20.42 -8.62
N ARG A 121 -14.45 -20.35 -8.46
CA ARG A 121 -13.55 -21.50 -8.49
C ARG A 121 -13.36 -22.17 -7.12
N ASN A 122 -13.79 -21.52 -6.03
CA ASN A 122 -13.57 -22.01 -4.67
C ASN A 122 -14.85 -22.10 -3.81
N PRO A 123 -15.97 -22.69 -4.27
CA PRO A 123 -17.20 -22.79 -3.48
C PRO A 123 -17.05 -23.38 -2.06
N PRO A 124 -16.22 -24.43 -1.82
CA PRO A 124 -16.04 -24.96 -0.46
C PRO A 124 -15.39 -23.96 0.50
N LYS A 125 -14.44 -23.15 0.02
CA LYS A 125 -13.74 -22.15 0.82
C LYS A 125 -14.64 -20.94 1.12
N MET A 126 -15.53 -20.60 0.20
CA MET A 126 -16.53 -19.54 0.41
C MET A 126 -17.41 -19.82 1.62
N ARG A 127 -17.83 -21.08 1.81
CA ARG A 127 -18.60 -21.46 3.00
C ARG A 127 -17.83 -21.20 4.29
N LYS A 128 -16.53 -21.52 4.31
CA LYS A 128 -15.66 -21.29 5.48
C LYS A 128 -15.54 -19.81 5.84
N ILE A 129 -15.44 -18.93 4.83
CA ILE A 129 -15.38 -17.47 5.05
C ILE A 129 -16.58 -16.98 5.86
N CYS A 130 -17.78 -17.47 5.57
CA CYS A 130 -19.01 -17.05 6.25
C CYS A 130 -19.11 -17.47 7.72
N TYR A 131 -18.35 -18.48 8.16
CA TYR A 131 -18.43 -19.02 9.53
C TYR A 131 -17.24 -18.62 10.42
N GLY A 132 -16.35 -17.75 9.92
CA GLY A 132 -15.11 -17.39 10.61
C GLY A 132 -13.99 -18.38 10.26
N THR A 133 -12.91 -17.85 9.71
CA THR A 133 -11.76 -18.64 9.23
C THR A 133 -10.51 -17.78 9.21
N THR A 134 -9.34 -18.41 9.12
CA THR A 134 -8.04 -17.73 9.00
C THR A 134 -7.54 -17.71 7.56
N LEU A 135 -6.60 -16.81 7.23
CA LEU A 135 -5.99 -16.80 5.90
C LEU A 135 -5.30 -18.13 5.57
N GLN A 136 -4.67 -18.77 6.55
CA GLN A 136 -3.96 -20.04 6.40
C GLN A 136 -4.90 -21.21 6.08
N GLU A 137 -6.18 -21.12 6.45
CA GLU A 137 -7.20 -22.13 6.10
C GLU A 137 -7.75 -21.93 4.68
N LEU A 138 -7.62 -20.71 4.14
CA LEU A 138 -8.13 -20.34 2.82
C LEU A 138 -7.06 -20.41 1.73
N PHE A 139 -5.82 -20.08 2.06
CA PHE A 139 -4.73 -19.90 1.12
C PHE A 139 -3.50 -20.68 1.57
N SER A 140 -2.79 -21.25 0.61
CA SER A 140 -1.50 -21.89 0.88
C SER A 140 -0.45 -20.86 1.32
N GLU A 141 0.58 -21.28 2.06
CA GLU A 141 1.70 -20.40 2.43
C GLU A 141 2.36 -19.76 1.20
N ARG A 142 2.44 -20.51 0.09
CA ARG A 142 2.96 -20.00 -1.19
C ARG A 142 2.11 -18.86 -1.74
N GLU A 143 0.79 -18.97 -1.68
CA GLU A 143 -0.12 -17.91 -2.13
C GLU A 143 -0.01 -16.67 -1.23
N ILE A 144 0.05 -16.87 0.09
CA ILE A 144 0.21 -15.78 1.06
C ILE A 144 1.52 -15.03 0.79
N LYS A 145 2.63 -15.75 0.65
CA LYS A 145 3.95 -15.15 0.36
C LYS A 145 3.99 -14.45 -1.00
N ALA A 146 3.30 -14.98 -2.00
CA ALA A 146 3.31 -14.42 -3.35
C ALA A 146 2.49 -13.13 -3.46
N ARG A 147 1.36 -13.04 -2.75
CA ARG A 147 0.39 -11.95 -2.89
C ARG A 147 0.45 -10.90 -1.79
N GLY A 148 0.92 -11.27 -0.60
CA GLY A 148 0.89 -10.41 0.59
C GLY A 148 -0.34 -10.69 1.47
N GLU A 149 -0.15 -10.58 2.78
CA GLU A 149 -1.21 -10.82 3.76
C GLU A 149 -2.32 -9.77 3.68
N LEU A 150 -1.97 -8.50 3.49
CA LEU A 150 -2.96 -7.42 3.38
C LEU A 150 -3.81 -7.59 2.12
N PHE A 151 -3.21 -7.96 0.99
CA PHE A 151 -3.93 -8.26 -0.25
C PHE A 151 -5.03 -9.31 -0.02
N LEU A 152 -4.67 -10.44 0.61
CA LEU A 152 -5.61 -11.53 0.86
C LEU A 152 -6.64 -11.18 1.93
N THR A 153 -6.25 -10.42 2.95
CA THR A 153 -7.19 -9.88 3.95
C THR A 153 -8.25 -9.01 3.30
N LEU A 154 -7.83 -8.07 2.44
CA LEU A 154 -8.76 -7.20 1.70
C LEU A 154 -9.65 -7.98 0.73
N ALA A 155 -9.14 -9.05 0.12
CA ALA A 155 -9.94 -9.95 -0.71
C ALA A 155 -11.06 -10.61 0.10
N VAL A 156 -10.74 -11.16 1.29
CA VAL A 156 -11.73 -11.79 2.18
C VAL A 156 -12.76 -10.77 2.68
N ILE A 157 -12.32 -9.57 3.09
CA ILE A 157 -13.23 -8.48 3.49
C ILE A 157 -14.17 -8.11 2.33
N SER A 158 -13.63 -7.99 1.11
CA SER A 158 -14.42 -7.67 -0.07
C SER A 158 -15.44 -8.75 -0.42
N ILE A 159 -15.13 -10.02 -0.15
CA ILE A 159 -16.07 -11.13 -0.32
C ILE A 159 -17.22 -11.00 0.68
N LEU A 160 -16.90 -10.78 1.96
CA LEU A 160 -17.90 -10.66 3.03
C LEU A 160 -18.86 -9.49 2.78
N LYS A 161 -18.35 -8.33 2.36
CA LYS A 161 -19.18 -7.16 2.04
C LYS A 161 -20.15 -7.37 0.88
N ARG A 162 -19.87 -8.31 -0.04
CA ARG A 162 -20.76 -8.62 -1.18
C ARG A 162 -21.88 -9.60 -0.85
N GLN A 163 -21.83 -10.24 0.31
CA GLN A 163 -22.83 -11.22 0.77
C GLN A 163 -23.87 -10.61 1.73
N GLN A 164 -23.66 -9.36 2.15
CA GLN A 164 -24.63 -8.54 2.90
C GLN A 164 -25.49 -7.75 1.93
#